data_AF-A0A383CJJ0-F1
#
_entry.id   AF-A0A383CJJ0-F1
#
_cell.length_a   1.000
_cell.length_b   1.000
_cell.length_c   1.000
_cell.angle_alpha   90.00
_cell.angle_beta   90.00
_cell.angle_gamma   90.00
#
_symmetry.space_group_name_H-M   'P 1'
#
loop_
_entity.id
_entity.type
_entity.pdbx_description
1 polymer ?
#
loop_
_entity_poly.entity_id
_entity_poly.type
_entity_poly.pdbx_seq_one_letter_code
_entity_poly.pdbx_strand_id
1 'polypeptide(L)'
;VGLDPDPNRLPKGVNLKDFLFSIVDATSDLVASYKPNVAFFEREGVAGYRLLQELIEIIPEHIPVILDAKRGDVGHTAAAYATAVFDVMKADAVTVNPYLGTDSLRPFLDRTEKGVFILCKTSNA
;
A
#
# COMPACT_ATOMS: atom_id res chain seq x y z
N VAL A 1 8.12 -6.17 5.12
CA VAL A 1 7.96 -5.36 6.34
C VAL A 1 6.76 -4.41 6.19
N GLY A 2 5.95 -4.24 7.23
CA GLY A 2 4.83 -3.27 7.22
C GLY A 2 5.32 -1.85 7.47
N LEU A 3 4.78 -0.88 6.74
CA LEU A 3 5.10 0.55 6.88
C LEU A 3 3.84 1.29 7.32
N ASP A 4 3.54 1.17 8.62
CA ASP A 4 2.27 1.57 9.22
C ASP A 4 2.51 2.70 10.25
N PRO A 5 2.69 3.96 9.80
CA PRO A 5 3.19 5.03 10.66
C PRO A 5 2.17 5.48 11.71
N ASP A 6 2.49 5.22 12.98
CA ASP A 6 1.80 5.76 14.14
C ASP A 6 2.66 6.83 14.82
N PRO A 7 2.28 8.13 14.74
CA PRO A 7 2.99 9.24 15.35
C PRO A 7 3.21 9.08 16.85
N ASN A 8 2.32 8.35 17.54
CA ASN A 8 2.46 8.10 18.97
C ASN A 8 3.60 7.12 19.31
N ARG A 9 4.10 6.40 18.30
CA ARG A 9 5.20 5.43 18.42
C ARG A 9 6.53 5.96 17.89
N LEU A 10 6.55 7.21 17.39
CA LEU A 10 7.77 7.85 16.94
C LEU A 10 8.64 8.26 18.15
N PRO A 11 9.97 8.10 18.07
CA PRO A 11 10.86 8.69 19.07
C PRO A 11 10.70 10.22 19.08
N LYS A 12 10.86 10.83 20.26
CA LYS A 12 10.73 12.30 20.41
C LYS A 12 11.70 13.03 19.49
N GLY A 13 11.18 14.03 18.76
CA GLY A 13 11.99 14.89 17.88
C GLY A 13 12.33 14.26 16.52
N VAL A 14 11.88 13.04 16.24
CA VAL A 14 12.08 12.39 14.94
C VAL A 14 10.96 12.77 13.98
N ASN A 15 11.32 13.20 12.78
CA ASN A 15 10.37 13.45 11.71
C ASN A 15 9.85 12.13 11.12
N LEU A 16 8.55 12.06 10.84
CA LEU A 16 7.93 10.84 10.31
C LEU A 16 8.52 10.38 8.96
N LYS A 17 8.81 11.31 8.07
CA LYS A 17 9.40 11.01 6.75
C LYS A 17 10.78 10.38 6.93
N ASP A 18 11.65 11.04 7.68
CA ASP A 18 13.01 10.56 7.94
C ASP A 18 12.98 9.18 8.62
N PHE A 19 12.03 8.97 9.54
CA PHE A 19 11.83 7.68 10.19
C PHE A 19 11.48 6.57 9.18
N LEU A 20 10.47 6.79 8.33
CA LEU A 20 10.08 5.80 7.31
C LEU A 20 11.22 5.52 6.33
N PHE A 21 11.96 6.55 5.92
CA PHE A 21 13.07 6.43 4.98
C PHE A 21 14.22 5.63 5.60
N SER A 22 14.51 5.88 6.89
CA SER A 22 15.52 5.12 7.63
C SER A 22 15.14 3.64 7.81
N ILE A 23 13.85 3.31 7.90
CA ILE A 23 13.41 1.90 7.92
C ILE A 23 13.74 1.23 6.59
N VAL A 24 13.47 1.89 5.46
CA VAL A 24 13.78 1.33 4.13
C VAL A 24 15.28 1.14 3.99
N ASP A 25 16.07 2.18 4.29
CA ASP A 25 17.52 2.14 4.22
C ASP A 25 18.12 1.00 5.06
N ALA A 26 17.68 0.87 6.31
CA ALA A 26 18.19 -0.13 7.24
C ALA A 26 17.70 -1.57 7.01
N THR A 27 16.72 -1.80 6.12
CA THR A 27 16.12 -3.14 5.96
C THR A 27 16.03 -3.64 4.52
N SER A 28 16.40 -2.83 3.52
CA SER A 28 16.24 -3.18 2.11
C SER A 28 17.02 -4.44 1.69
N ASP A 29 18.12 -4.76 2.36
CA ASP A 29 18.92 -5.97 2.15
C ASP A 29 18.37 -7.23 2.85
N LEU A 30 17.34 -7.07 3.70
CA LEU A 30 16.80 -8.14 4.56
C LEU A 30 15.37 -8.54 4.23
N VAL A 31 14.66 -7.76 3.41
CA VAL A 31 13.22 -7.93 3.20
C VAL A 31 12.87 -8.41 1.79
N ALA A 32 11.85 -9.25 1.71
CA ALA A 32 11.29 -9.67 0.43
C ALA A 32 10.28 -8.67 -0.17
N SER A 33 9.71 -7.80 0.65
CA SER A 33 8.72 -6.79 0.21
C SER A 33 8.46 -5.74 1.29
N TYR A 34 7.93 -4.60 0.89
CA TYR A 34 7.32 -3.62 1.78
C TYR A 34 5.82 -3.57 1.60
N LYS A 35 5.09 -3.36 2.71
CA LYS A 35 3.63 -3.34 2.73
C LYS A 35 3.10 -2.11 3.48
N PRO A 36 3.08 -0.91 2.87
CA PRO A 36 2.46 0.26 3.47
C PRO A 36 0.94 0.11 3.57
N ASN A 37 0.37 0.41 4.73
CA ASN A 37 -1.09 0.48 4.92
C ASN A 37 -1.58 1.90 4.70
N VAL A 38 -2.40 2.08 3.65
CA VAL A 38 -2.80 3.39 3.13
C VAL A 38 -3.58 4.21 4.17
N ALA A 39 -4.30 3.57 5.10
CA ALA A 39 -5.10 4.26 6.10
C ALA A 39 -4.27 5.20 7.01
N PHE A 40 -3.02 4.82 7.33
CA PHE A 40 -2.12 5.65 8.15
C PHE A 40 -1.61 6.88 7.41
N PHE A 41 -1.64 6.87 6.08
CA PHE A 41 -1.27 8.00 5.23
C PHE A 41 -2.50 8.85 4.91
N GLU A 42 -3.63 8.23 4.59
CA GLU A 42 -4.91 8.89 4.30
C GLU A 42 -5.38 9.81 5.42
N ARG A 43 -5.17 9.43 6.68
CA ARG A 43 -5.58 10.27 7.82
C ARG A 43 -4.88 11.64 7.87
N GLU A 44 -3.72 11.76 7.23
CA GLU A 44 -2.95 13.01 7.12
C GLU A 44 -3.33 13.81 5.84
N GLY A 45 -4.38 13.37 5.13
CA GLY A 45 -4.87 14.00 3.91
C GLY A 45 -3.84 14.02 2.77
N VAL A 46 -3.81 15.13 2.03
CA VAL A 46 -2.92 15.28 0.85
C VAL A 46 -1.44 15.13 1.22
N ALA A 47 -1.04 15.60 2.40
CA ALA A 47 0.35 15.49 2.84
C ALA A 47 0.77 14.03 3.05
N GLY A 48 -0.09 13.21 3.66
CA GLY A 48 0.18 11.78 3.83
C GLY A 48 0.18 11.03 2.50
N TYR A 49 -0.73 11.36 1.59
CA TYR A 49 -0.75 10.73 0.26
C TYR A 49 0.52 11.03 -0.55
N ARG A 50 1.04 12.27 -0.46
CA ARG A 50 2.35 12.63 -1.03
C ARG A 50 3.49 11.87 -0.38
N LEU A 51 3.51 11.78 0.95
CA LEU A 51 4.53 11.03 1.68
C LEU A 51 4.52 9.55 1.29
N LEU A 52 3.34 8.94 1.11
CA LEU A 52 3.22 7.56 0.63
C LEU A 52 3.84 7.39 -0.75
N GLN A 53 3.56 8.31 -1.68
CA GLN A 53 4.13 8.26 -3.02
C GLN A 53 5.66 8.39 -2.98
N GLU A 54 6.19 9.37 -2.23
CA GLU A 54 7.64 9.54 -2.04
C GLU A 54 8.28 8.30 -1.40
N LEU A 55 7.59 7.65 -0.45
CA LEU A 55 8.07 6.44 0.20
C LEU A 55 8.14 5.25 -0.77
N ILE A 56 7.16 5.10 -1.66
CA ILE A 56 7.16 4.05 -2.68
C ILE A 56 8.30 4.31 -3.69
N GLU A 57 8.51 5.56 -4.08
CA GLU A 57 9.55 5.95 -5.06
C GLU A 57 10.98 5.66 -4.58
N ILE A 58 11.26 5.67 -3.28
CA ILE A 58 12.60 5.37 -2.75
C ILE A 58 12.87 3.88 -2.54
N ILE A 59 11.83 3.03 -2.58
CA ILE A 59 12.01 1.59 -2.39
C ILE A 59 12.73 1.03 -3.64
N PRO A 60 13.82 0.25 -3.47
CA PRO A 60 14.52 -0.34 -4.60
C PRO A 60 13.60 -1.15 -5.51
N GLU A 61 13.73 -0.97 -6.83
CA GLU A 61 12.83 -1.56 -7.84
C GLU A 61 12.70 -3.09 -7.77
N HIS A 62 13.73 -3.78 -7.27
CA HIS A 62 13.72 -5.23 -7.11
C HIS A 62 12.94 -5.72 -5.87
N ILE A 63 12.46 -4.81 -5.00
CA ILE A 63 11.70 -5.11 -3.78
C ILE A 63 10.24 -4.73 -4.00
N PRO A 64 9.34 -5.71 -4.17
CA PRO A 64 7.92 -5.44 -4.41
C PRO A 64 7.26 -4.62 -3.31
N VAL A 65 6.40 -3.68 -3.73
CA VAL A 65 5.52 -2.90 -2.87
C VAL A 65 4.10 -3.45 -2.94
N ILE A 66 3.61 -3.93 -1.79
CA ILE A 66 2.23 -4.41 -1.62
C ILE A 66 1.43 -3.30 -0.94
N LEU A 67 0.61 -2.59 -1.69
CA LEU A 67 -0.23 -1.53 -1.15
C LEU A 67 -1.41 -2.12 -0.37
N ASP A 68 -1.39 -2.00 0.96
CA ASP A 68 -2.44 -2.53 1.80
C ASP A 68 -3.60 -1.53 1.92
N ALA A 69 -4.50 -1.59 0.94
CA ALA A 69 -5.60 -0.64 0.74
C ALA A 69 -7.00 -1.25 0.94
N LYS A 70 -7.12 -2.58 0.91
CA LYS A 70 -8.35 -3.37 1.08
C LYS A 70 -9.53 -2.85 0.24
N ARG A 71 -9.24 -2.40 -0.98
CA ARG A 71 -10.25 -1.79 -1.87
C ARG A 71 -11.28 -2.82 -2.33
N GLY A 72 -12.51 -2.38 -2.53
CA GLY A 72 -13.58 -3.21 -3.07
C GLY A 72 -14.77 -2.32 -3.43
N ASP A 73 -15.09 -2.25 -4.71
CA ASP A 73 -16.22 -1.50 -5.26
C ASP A 73 -16.64 -2.11 -6.60
N VAL A 74 -17.71 -1.68 -7.24
CA VAL A 74 -18.21 -2.28 -8.49
C VAL A 74 -17.78 -1.50 -9.73
N GLY A 75 -17.57 -2.24 -10.83
CA GLY A 75 -17.45 -1.69 -12.18
C GLY A 75 -16.41 -0.57 -12.31
N HIS A 76 -16.85 0.62 -12.76
CA HIS A 76 -15.97 1.75 -13.05
C HIS A 76 -15.24 2.29 -11.79
N THR A 77 -15.84 2.16 -10.60
CA THR A 77 -15.18 2.61 -9.37
C THR A 77 -14.01 1.70 -9.00
N ALA A 78 -14.14 0.38 -9.16
CA ALA A 78 -13.02 -0.53 -9.02
C ALA A 78 -11.91 -0.27 -10.04
N ALA A 79 -12.26 0.10 -11.28
CA ALA A 79 -11.26 0.51 -12.28
C ALA A 79 -10.51 1.79 -11.86
N ALA A 80 -11.22 2.79 -11.30
CA ALA A 80 -10.57 3.99 -10.76
C ALA A 80 -9.61 3.66 -9.61
N TYR A 81 -9.99 2.73 -8.72
CA TYR A 81 -9.07 2.24 -7.69
C TYR A 81 -7.86 1.51 -8.27
N ALA A 82 -8.04 0.64 -9.27
CA ALA A 82 -6.92 -0.04 -9.92
C ALA A 82 -5.93 0.96 -10.55
N THR A 83 -6.42 2.02 -11.20
CA THR A 83 -5.58 3.11 -11.72
C THR A 83 -4.88 3.89 -10.61
N ALA A 84 -5.57 4.24 -9.53
CA ALA A 84 -4.95 4.93 -8.39
C ALA A 84 -3.81 4.11 -7.76
N VAL A 85 -3.96 2.79 -7.71
CA VAL A 85 -2.99 1.87 -7.11
C VAL A 85 -1.81 1.59 -8.04
N PHE A 86 -2.07 1.18 -9.28
CA PHE A 86 -1.04 0.66 -10.17
C PHE A 86 -0.42 1.72 -11.08
N ASP A 87 -1.17 2.76 -11.45
CA ASP A 87 -0.70 3.77 -12.41
C ASP A 87 -0.21 5.03 -11.68
N VAL A 88 -0.95 5.48 -10.64
CA VAL A 88 -0.58 6.67 -9.86
C VAL A 88 0.42 6.32 -8.77
N MET A 89 0.08 5.37 -7.90
CA MET A 89 0.96 4.93 -6.80
C MET A 89 2.07 3.98 -7.23
N LYS A 90 1.99 3.43 -8.44
CA LYS A 90 2.97 2.49 -9.01
C LYS A 90 3.27 1.27 -8.11
N ALA A 91 2.31 0.84 -7.30
CA ALA A 91 2.48 -0.35 -6.50
C ALA A 91 2.59 -1.61 -7.37
N ASP A 92 3.27 -2.64 -6.87
CA ASP A 92 3.41 -3.93 -7.56
C ASP A 92 2.25 -4.85 -7.24
N ALA A 93 1.66 -4.70 -6.05
CA ALA A 93 0.53 -5.48 -5.62
C ALA A 93 -0.42 -4.68 -4.73
N VAL A 94 -1.63 -5.21 -4.52
CA VAL A 94 -2.65 -4.56 -3.67
C VAL A 94 -3.50 -5.57 -2.91
N THR A 95 -3.97 -5.18 -1.72
CA THR A 95 -5.00 -5.94 -0.99
C THR A 95 -6.41 -5.51 -1.41
N VAL A 96 -7.30 -6.49 -1.65
CA VAL A 96 -8.68 -6.24 -2.13
C VAL A 96 -9.71 -7.01 -1.31
N ASN A 97 -10.89 -6.43 -1.14
CA ASN A 97 -12.02 -7.01 -0.44
C ASN A 97 -13.01 -7.65 -1.44
N PRO A 98 -13.27 -8.97 -1.36
CA PRO A 98 -14.13 -9.68 -2.29
C PRO A 98 -15.63 -9.61 -1.96
N TYR A 99 -16.05 -8.80 -0.97
CA TYR A 99 -17.43 -8.80 -0.48
C TYR A 99 -18.49 -8.60 -1.57
N LEU A 100 -18.19 -7.79 -2.60
CA LEU A 100 -19.10 -7.47 -3.70
C LEU A 100 -19.01 -8.46 -4.88
N GLY A 101 -18.27 -9.57 -4.71
CA GLY A 101 -18.11 -10.62 -5.71
C GLY A 101 -17.03 -10.34 -6.77
N THR A 102 -16.94 -11.20 -7.77
CA THR A 102 -15.86 -11.18 -8.77
C THR A 102 -15.76 -9.87 -9.55
N ASP A 103 -16.87 -9.20 -9.77
CA ASP A 103 -16.90 -7.93 -10.53
C ASP A 103 -16.16 -6.80 -9.80
N SER A 104 -16.04 -6.85 -8.47
CA SER A 104 -15.22 -5.89 -7.73
C SER A 104 -13.72 -6.16 -7.80
N LEU A 105 -13.34 -7.34 -8.31
CA LEU A 105 -11.95 -7.80 -8.38
C LEU A 105 -11.38 -7.72 -9.79
N ARG A 106 -12.24 -7.92 -10.82
CA ARG A 106 -11.82 -7.95 -12.24
C ARG A 106 -10.89 -6.80 -12.63
N PRO A 107 -11.17 -5.53 -12.31
CA PRO A 107 -10.27 -4.44 -12.73
C PRO A 107 -8.85 -4.54 -12.17
N PHE A 108 -8.67 -5.22 -11.03
CA PHE A 108 -7.35 -5.52 -10.49
C PHE A 108 -6.76 -6.80 -11.09
N LEU A 109 -7.56 -7.85 -11.25
CA LEU A 109 -7.12 -9.15 -11.79
C LEU A 109 -6.74 -9.09 -13.28
N ASP A 110 -7.34 -8.16 -14.04
CA ASP A 110 -7.02 -7.95 -15.45
C ASP A 110 -5.62 -7.33 -15.63
N ARG A 111 -5.00 -6.80 -14.56
CA ARG A 111 -3.60 -6.34 -14.53
C ARG A 111 -2.67 -7.52 -14.27
N THR A 112 -2.49 -8.37 -15.28
CA THR A 112 -1.76 -9.65 -15.17
C THR A 112 -0.30 -9.53 -14.73
N GLU A 113 0.29 -8.34 -14.84
CA GLU A 113 1.64 -7.99 -14.38
C GLU A 113 1.71 -7.61 -12.90
N LYS A 114 0.57 -7.50 -12.20
CA LYS A 114 0.45 -7.05 -10.82
C LYS A 114 -0.01 -8.16 -9.88
N GLY A 115 0.33 -8.03 -8.60
CA GLY A 115 -0.15 -8.91 -7.53
C GLY A 115 -1.49 -8.47 -6.94
N VAL A 116 -2.40 -9.42 -6.70
CA VAL A 116 -3.70 -9.13 -6.06
C VAL A 116 -3.90 -10.06 -4.86
N PHE A 117 -3.86 -9.50 -3.65
CA PHE A 117 -4.08 -10.22 -2.40
C PHE A 117 -5.54 -10.09 -1.97
N ILE A 118 -6.33 -11.13 -2.22
CA ILE A 118 -7.76 -11.16 -1.88
C ILE A 118 -7.92 -11.52 -0.40
N LEU A 119 -8.70 -10.75 0.35
CA LEU A 119 -9.04 -11.07 1.73
C LEU A 119 -9.85 -12.38 1.79
N CYS A 120 -9.38 -13.36 2.56
CA CYS A 120 -10.09 -14.64 2.77
C CYS A 120 -10.51 -14.82 4.23
N LYS A 121 -9.53 -14.96 5.13
CA LYS A 121 -9.73 -15.06 6.57
C LYS A 121 -8.69 -14.18 7.25
N THR A 122 -9.17 -13.23 8.05
CA THR A 122 -8.33 -12.28 8.77
C THR A 122 -8.06 -12.78 10.20
N SER A 123 -7.04 -12.20 10.85
CA SER A 123 -6.57 -12.63 12.17
C SER A 123 -7.35 -12.04 13.35
N ASN A 124 -8.35 -11.19 13.09
CA ASN A 124 -9.19 -10.63 14.13
C ASN A 124 -10.16 -11.67 14.69
N ALA A 125 -10.58 -11.44 15.94
CA ALA A 125 -11.60 -12.22 16.65
C ALA A 125 -12.99 -12.06 16.01
#